data_AF-A0A9E7W6Y9-F1
#
_entry.id   AF-A0A9E7W6Y9-F1
#
_cell.length_a   1.000
_cell.length_b   1.000
_cell.length_c   1.000
_cell.angle_alpha   90.00
_cell.angle_beta   90.00
_cell.angle_gamma   90.00
#
_symmetry.space_group_name_H-M   'P 1'
#
loop_
_entity.id
_entity.type
_entity.pdbx_description
1 polymer ?
#
loop_
_entity_poly.entity_id
_entity_poly.type
_entity_poly.pdbx_seq_one_letter_code
_entity_poly.pdbx_strand_id
1 'polypeptide(L)'
;MFSKGGGLICGLEDVPGEVDLFIGLDLGGVSQRAPGSAFLFTRNGAQLGWQLADLQTGERLGDDALKSLLHKSIQEYGRHHNGELPRTITIHRDGRFFESLDVIKKIEQHYKIKINVLEVIKSGAPILFRRYYQSGKKRYRNPDVGDIYRFIGLDELIVATYSGDELGSWGDKVSVRPLRLRKRYGGESLEIMAQQVLLLSRIHGASLYRHPRLPVTTHHADRFATLRQTCSLEALSYMDRACPVYL
;
A
#
# COMPACT_ATOMS: atom_id res chain seq x y z
N MET A 1 -16.10 -13.44 4.79
CA MET A 1 -16.91 -13.42 6.03
C MET A 1 -16.04 -13.20 7.25
N PHE A 2 -15.11 -14.11 7.59
CA PHE A 2 -14.24 -13.98 8.77
C PHE A 2 -13.55 -12.61 8.89
N SER A 3 -12.84 -12.17 7.84
CA SER A 3 -12.13 -10.89 7.84
C SER A 3 -13.06 -9.68 7.89
N LYS A 4 -14.30 -9.79 7.40
CA LYS A 4 -15.30 -8.71 7.54
C LYS A 4 -15.77 -8.52 8.97
N GLY A 5 -15.63 -9.55 9.81
CA GLY A 5 -15.86 -9.46 11.26
C GLY A 5 -14.61 -9.07 12.05
N GLY A 6 -13.56 -8.53 11.39
CA GLY A 6 -12.31 -8.11 12.02
C GLY A 6 -11.27 -9.23 12.24
N GLY A 7 -11.56 -10.46 11.81
CA GLY A 7 -10.64 -11.58 11.94
C GLY A 7 -9.39 -11.43 11.05
N LEU A 8 -8.22 -11.76 11.60
CA LEU A 8 -6.96 -11.82 10.85
C LEU A 8 -6.62 -13.28 10.52
N ILE A 9 -6.56 -13.62 9.23
CA ILE A 9 -6.27 -15.01 8.79
C ILE A 9 -4.78 -15.32 8.85
N CYS A 10 -3.93 -14.36 8.48
CA CYS A 10 -2.48 -14.50 8.47
C CYS A 10 -1.83 -13.15 8.73
N GLY A 11 -0.60 -13.20 9.25
CA GLY A 11 0.24 -12.04 9.48
C GLY A 11 1.69 -12.32 9.06
N LEU A 12 2.51 -11.28 9.09
CA LEU A 12 3.94 -11.34 8.84
C LEU A 12 4.69 -11.51 10.17
N GLU A 13 5.60 -12.48 10.22
CA GLU A 13 6.51 -12.66 11.35
C GLU A 13 7.71 -11.70 11.22
N ASP A 14 8.43 -11.82 10.10
CA ASP A 14 9.60 -10.99 9.80
C ASP A 14 9.32 -9.99 8.68
N VAL A 15 9.36 -8.70 9.02
CA VAL A 15 9.28 -7.59 8.06
C VAL A 15 10.60 -6.83 8.11
N PRO A 16 11.27 -6.57 6.98
CA PRO A 16 12.55 -5.85 6.99
C PRO A 16 12.36 -4.37 7.35
N GLY A 17 13.38 -3.77 7.95
CA GLY A 17 13.36 -2.38 8.44
C GLY A 17 12.67 -2.22 9.80
N GLU A 18 12.58 -1.00 10.29
CA GLU A 18 12.11 -0.69 11.66
C GLU A 18 10.70 -0.10 11.69
N VAL A 19 9.86 -0.43 10.70
CA VAL A 19 8.48 0.07 10.58
C VAL A 19 7.57 -0.53 11.66
N ASP A 20 6.82 0.34 12.33
CA ASP A 20 5.79 -0.02 13.31
C ASP A 20 4.38 0.06 12.71
N LEU A 21 4.16 1.08 11.87
CA LEU A 21 2.88 1.39 11.25
C LEU A 21 3.03 1.63 9.74
N PHE A 22 2.27 0.87 8.95
CA PHE A 22 2.04 1.15 7.55
C PHE A 22 0.75 1.96 7.36
N ILE A 23 0.80 2.94 6.46
CA ILE A 23 -0.36 3.74 6.07
C ILE A 23 -0.55 3.64 4.55
N GLY A 24 -1.66 3.04 4.11
CA GLY A 24 -2.11 3.10 2.72
C GLY A 24 -2.92 4.37 2.48
N LEU A 25 -2.40 5.29 1.66
CA LEU A 25 -3.04 6.58 1.35
C LEU A 25 -3.59 6.58 -0.08
N ASP A 26 -4.90 6.77 -0.20
CA ASP A 26 -5.60 6.89 -1.49
C ASP A 26 -6.51 8.13 -1.55
N LEU A 27 -6.65 8.67 -2.75
CA LEU A 27 -7.56 9.77 -3.07
C LEU A 27 -8.65 9.21 -3.98
N GLY A 28 -9.86 9.07 -3.41
CA GLY A 28 -10.93 8.31 -4.03
C GLY A 28 -11.63 8.99 -5.21
N GLY A 29 -11.00 9.13 -6.37
CA GLY A 29 -11.71 9.26 -7.65
C GLY A 29 -11.61 10.60 -8.41
N VAL A 30 -11.93 10.52 -9.70
CA VAL A 30 -11.80 11.55 -10.74
C VAL A 30 -12.92 12.61 -10.68
N SER A 31 -13.91 12.45 -9.79
CA SER A 31 -15.00 13.41 -9.62
C SER A 31 -14.66 14.47 -8.57
N GLN A 32 -15.22 15.66 -8.74
CA GLN A 32 -14.76 16.92 -8.11
C GLN A 32 -14.68 16.95 -6.57
N ARG A 33 -15.19 15.95 -5.83
CA ARG A 33 -15.09 15.92 -4.36
C ARG A 33 -14.95 14.50 -3.82
N ALA A 34 -13.72 14.06 -3.61
CA ALA A 34 -13.41 12.77 -3.00
C ALA A 34 -12.69 12.97 -1.66
N PRO A 35 -13.06 12.22 -0.61
CA PRO A 35 -12.27 12.23 0.62
C PRO A 35 -10.96 11.46 0.39
N GLY A 36 -9.86 11.98 0.95
CA GLY A 36 -8.67 11.15 1.15
C GLY A 36 -8.96 10.05 2.17
N SER A 37 -8.39 8.88 1.96
CA SER A 37 -8.54 7.74 2.87
C SER A 37 -7.19 7.20 3.28
N ALA A 38 -7.06 6.86 4.57
CA ALA A 38 -5.88 6.21 5.11
C ALA A 38 -6.26 4.89 5.78
N PHE A 39 -5.53 3.84 5.42
CA PHE A 39 -5.68 2.50 5.99
C PHE A 39 -4.45 2.16 6.81
N LEU A 40 -4.67 1.74 8.05
CA LEU A 40 -3.62 1.57 9.05
C LEU A 40 -3.37 0.09 9.29
N PHE A 41 -2.11 -0.31 9.16
CA PHE A 41 -1.68 -1.69 9.39
C PHE A 41 -0.46 -1.70 10.29
N THR A 42 -0.44 -2.55 11.30
CA THR A 42 0.76 -2.77 12.11
C THR A 42 1.85 -3.45 11.28
N ARG A 43 3.05 -3.54 11.84
CA ARG A 43 4.18 -4.27 11.27
C ARG A 43 3.83 -5.69 10.80
N ASN A 44 3.05 -6.45 11.57
CA ASN A 44 2.68 -7.81 11.20
C ASN A 44 1.55 -7.86 10.15
N GLY A 45 1.07 -6.70 9.68
CA GLY A 45 0.03 -6.59 8.69
C GLY A 45 -1.40 -6.66 9.22
N ALA A 46 -1.60 -6.68 10.55
CA ALA A 46 -2.92 -6.57 11.15
C ALA A 46 -3.49 -5.17 10.89
N GLN A 47 -4.72 -5.10 10.39
CA GLN A 47 -5.43 -3.83 10.21
C GLN A 47 -5.84 -3.26 11.57
N LEU A 48 -5.46 -2.01 11.84
CA LEU A 48 -5.94 -1.24 12.99
C LEU A 48 -7.22 -0.49 12.65
N GLY A 49 -7.36 -0.04 11.40
CA GLY A 49 -8.59 0.52 10.88
C GLY A 49 -8.37 1.48 9.73
N TRP A 50 -9.35 2.34 9.48
CA TRP A 50 -9.28 3.34 8.41
C TRP A 50 -9.79 4.72 8.87
N GLN A 51 -9.29 5.76 8.20
CA GLN A 51 -9.60 7.16 8.47
C GLN A 51 -10.02 7.85 7.16
N LEU A 52 -11.00 8.74 7.24
CA LEU A 52 -11.37 9.64 6.15
C LEU A 52 -10.90 11.05 6.46
N ALA A 53 -10.33 11.69 5.46
CA ALA A 53 -10.21 13.13 5.38
C ALA A 53 -11.51 13.75 4.87
N ASP A 54 -11.66 15.06 5.07
CA ASP A 54 -12.79 15.81 4.52
C ASP A 54 -12.78 15.79 2.99
N LEU A 55 -13.93 16.11 2.39
CA LEU A 55 -14.10 16.17 0.94
C LEU A 55 -13.16 17.20 0.31
N GLN A 56 -12.44 16.80 -0.74
CA GLN A 56 -11.50 17.67 -1.44
C GLN A 56 -11.61 17.58 -2.95
N THR A 57 -11.24 18.68 -3.61
CA THR A 57 -11.15 18.80 -5.06
C THR A 57 -9.73 18.51 -5.54
N GLY A 58 -9.55 17.53 -6.45
CA GLY A 58 -8.30 17.27 -7.15
C GLY A 58 -7.54 16.02 -6.69
N GLU A 59 -6.38 15.76 -7.32
CA GLU A 59 -5.53 14.57 -7.10
C GLU A 59 -4.49 14.74 -5.98
N ARG A 60 -4.60 15.80 -5.16
CA ARG A 60 -3.69 16.09 -4.06
C ARG A 60 -4.48 16.25 -2.77
N LEU A 61 -4.02 15.62 -1.69
CA LEU A 61 -4.51 15.94 -0.35
C LEU A 61 -3.97 17.30 0.11
N GLY A 62 -4.87 18.21 0.47
CA GLY A 62 -4.54 19.49 1.07
C GLY A 62 -3.77 19.32 2.39
N ASP A 63 -2.85 20.25 2.66
CA ASP A 63 -1.88 20.14 3.74
C ASP A 63 -2.51 19.95 5.13
N ASP A 64 -3.59 20.68 5.43
CA ASP A 64 -4.30 20.56 6.72
C ASP A 64 -4.97 19.20 6.89
N ALA A 65 -5.50 18.64 5.81
CA ALA A 65 -6.13 17.33 5.86
C ALA A 65 -5.11 16.21 5.95
N LEU A 66 -3.97 16.32 5.24
CA LEU A 66 -2.86 15.39 5.42
C LEU A 66 -2.37 15.42 6.87
N LYS A 67 -2.16 16.61 7.43
CA LYS A 67 -1.77 16.78 8.83
C LYS A 67 -2.78 16.15 9.78
N SER A 68 -4.07 16.43 9.59
CA SER A 68 -5.17 15.88 10.39
C SER A 68 -5.24 14.35 10.30
N LEU A 69 -5.12 13.81 9.08
CA LEU A 69 -5.14 12.38 8.82
C LEU A 69 -3.95 11.66 9.47
N LEU A 70 -2.74 12.22 9.37
CA LEU A 70 -1.55 11.66 10.03
C LEU A 70 -1.63 11.74 11.55
N HIS A 71 -2.10 12.88 12.11
CA HIS A 71 -2.34 13.03 13.54
C HIS A 71 -3.31 11.95 14.05
N LYS A 72 -4.46 11.80 13.40
CA LYS A 72 -5.46 10.78 13.74
C LYS A 72 -4.89 9.37 13.64
N SER A 73 -4.08 9.09 12.63
CA SER A 73 -3.46 7.78 12.41
C SER A 73 -2.48 7.41 13.53
N ILE A 74 -1.66 8.38 13.97
CA ILE A 74 -0.72 8.20 15.09
C ILE A 74 -1.46 7.98 16.41
N GLN A 75 -2.52 8.75 16.67
CA GLN A 75 -3.36 8.58 17.86
C GLN A 75 -4.06 7.21 17.85
N GLU A 76 -4.54 6.76 16.68
CA GLU A 76 -5.17 5.44 16.55
C GLU A 76 -4.18 4.31 16.87
N TYR A 77 -2.96 4.39 16.34
CA TYR A 77 -1.90 3.46 16.74
C TYR A 77 -1.71 3.43 18.25
N GLY A 78 -1.60 4.61 18.89
CA GLY A 78 -1.44 4.71 20.34
C GLY A 78 -2.57 4.06 21.14
N ARG A 79 -3.83 4.18 20.69
CA ARG A 79 -4.97 3.51 21.34
C ARG A 79 -4.82 1.98 21.37
N HIS A 80 -4.22 1.40 20.33
CA HIS A 80 -4.00 -0.04 20.22
C HIS A 80 -2.69 -0.51 20.90
N HIS A 81 -1.82 0.40 21.32
CA HIS A 81 -0.51 0.10 21.88
C HIS A 81 -0.30 0.81 23.23
N ASN A 82 -1.32 0.83 24.10
CA ASN A 82 -1.24 1.34 25.46
C ASN A 82 -0.71 2.79 25.58
N GLY A 83 -0.97 3.62 24.57
CA GLY A 83 -0.51 5.01 24.49
C GLY A 83 0.87 5.19 23.84
N GLU A 84 1.58 4.12 23.49
CA GLU A 84 2.86 4.20 22.80
C GLU A 84 2.67 4.64 21.34
N LEU A 85 3.50 5.57 20.89
CA LEU A 85 3.48 6.08 19.53
C LEU A 85 4.39 5.23 18.62
N PRO A 86 4.09 5.13 17.31
CA PRO A 86 4.98 4.43 16.39
C PRO A 86 6.29 5.22 16.26
N ARG A 87 7.43 4.56 16.29
CA ARG A 87 8.75 5.18 16.07
C ARG A 87 8.99 5.41 14.58
N THR A 88 8.53 4.49 13.73
CA THR A 88 8.66 4.58 12.27
C THR A 88 7.35 4.28 11.57
N ILE A 89 6.99 5.13 10.62
CA ILE A 89 5.82 4.99 9.75
C ILE A 89 6.29 4.84 8.30
N THR A 90 5.70 3.91 7.55
CA THR A 90 5.85 3.84 6.10
C THR A 90 4.53 4.12 5.41
N ILE A 91 4.48 5.19 4.61
CA ILE A 91 3.31 5.60 3.83
C ILE A 91 3.42 5.01 2.42
N HIS A 92 2.42 4.24 2.03
CA HIS A 92 2.20 3.79 0.66
C HIS A 92 1.13 4.67 0.00
N ARG A 93 1.54 5.55 -0.92
CA ARG A 93 0.61 6.34 -1.72
C ARG A 93 0.19 5.55 -2.95
N ASP A 94 -1.11 5.37 -3.16
CA ASP A 94 -1.63 4.79 -4.41
C ASP A 94 -1.53 5.80 -5.57
N GLY A 95 -0.56 5.60 -6.46
CA GLY A 95 -0.22 6.55 -7.51
C GLY A 95 0.87 7.54 -7.10
N ARG A 96 0.82 8.75 -7.65
CA ARG A 96 1.85 9.79 -7.43
C ARG A 96 1.59 10.56 -6.13
N PHE A 97 2.67 10.95 -5.46
CA PHE A 97 2.64 11.75 -4.25
C PHE A 97 2.81 13.22 -4.63
N PHE A 98 1.71 13.97 -4.55
CA PHE A 98 1.66 15.42 -4.79
C PHE A 98 1.53 16.22 -3.50
N GLU A 99 1.41 15.53 -2.39
CA GLU A 99 1.31 16.07 -1.05
C GLU A 99 2.60 16.78 -0.60
N SER A 100 2.47 17.67 0.38
CA SER A 100 3.58 18.48 0.88
C SER A 100 4.50 17.67 1.80
N LEU A 101 5.76 17.53 1.40
CA LEU A 101 6.81 16.96 2.27
C LEU A 101 7.09 17.81 3.51
N ASP A 102 6.76 19.09 3.50
CA ASP A 102 6.92 19.93 4.70
C ASP A 102 5.90 19.61 5.78
N VAL A 103 4.70 19.13 5.40
CA VAL A 103 3.75 18.57 6.36
C VAL A 103 4.32 17.31 7.01
N ILE A 104 4.93 16.42 6.21
CA ILE A 104 5.59 15.19 6.71
C ILE A 104 6.68 15.54 7.73
N LYS A 105 7.60 16.45 7.38
CA LYS A 105 8.68 16.91 8.29
C LYS A 105 8.14 17.50 9.59
N LYS A 106 7.08 18.31 9.52
CA LYS A 106 6.45 18.90 10.72
C LYS A 106 5.85 17.83 11.64
N ILE A 107 5.25 16.78 11.07
CA ILE A 107 4.73 15.64 11.85
C ILE A 107 5.87 14.86 12.50
N GLU A 108 6.96 14.56 11.76
CA GLU A 108 8.15 13.90 12.31
C GLU A 108 8.72 14.67 13.51
N GLN A 109 8.87 15.99 13.39
CA GLN A 109 9.37 16.86 14.46
C GLN A 109 8.43 16.89 15.67
N HIS A 110 7.12 17.02 15.44
CA HIS A 110 6.13 17.13 16.50
C HIS A 110 6.06 15.86 17.36
N TYR A 111 6.07 14.69 16.71
CA TYR A 111 5.94 13.40 17.39
C TYR A 111 7.27 12.72 17.70
N LYS A 112 8.38 13.24 17.18
CA LYS A 112 9.72 12.63 17.26
C LYS A 112 9.76 11.22 16.65
N ILE A 113 9.18 11.10 15.45
CA ILE A 113 9.06 9.84 14.70
C ILE A 113 9.76 9.95 13.35
N LYS A 114 9.97 8.82 12.68
CA LYS A 114 10.49 8.74 11.30
C LYS A 114 9.36 8.37 10.34
N ILE A 115 9.31 9.00 9.16
CA ILE A 115 8.34 8.72 8.11
C ILE A 115 9.07 8.40 6.80
N ASN A 116 8.72 7.28 6.19
CA ASN A 116 9.08 6.95 4.81
C ASN A 116 7.88 7.12 3.90
N VAL A 117 8.11 7.62 2.68
CA VAL A 117 7.05 7.81 1.68
C VAL A 117 7.41 7.08 0.40
N LEU A 118 6.55 6.16 0.01
CA LEU A 118 6.66 5.34 -1.19
C LEU A 118 5.42 5.50 -2.07
N GLU A 119 5.63 5.88 -3.33
CA GLU A 119 4.60 5.78 -4.36
C GLU A 119 4.49 4.34 -4.84
N VAL A 120 3.27 3.80 -4.86
CA VAL A 120 2.94 2.47 -5.39
C VAL A 120 2.12 2.67 -6.66
N ILE A 121 2.75 2.58 -7.83
CA ILE A 121 2.13 2.89 -9.11
C ILE A 121 1.66 1.61 -9.81
N LYS A 122 0.33 1.52 -10.01
CA LYS A 122 -0.38 0.33 -10.51
C LYS A 122 -0.33 0.14 -12.03
N SER A 123 -0.03 1.19 -12.79
CA SER A 123 -0.09 1.16 -14.27
C SER A 123 1.01 2.03 -14.90
N GLY A 124 1.30 1.79 -16.18
CA GLY A 124 2.32 2.53 -16.93
C GLY A 124 3.77 2.09 -16.68
N ALA A 125 3.99 1.07 -15.84
CA ALA A 125 5.28 0.41 -15.74
C ALA A 125 5.52 -0.49 -16.97
N PRO A 126 6.73 -0.48 -17.57
CA PRO A 126 7.13 -1.50 -18.53
C PRO A 126 6.95 -2.91 -17.97
N ILE A 127 6.60 -3.85 -18.85
CA ILE A 127 6.48 -5.27 -18.51
C ILE A 127 7.88 -5.86 -18.29
N LEU A 128 8.03 -6.71 -17.28
CA LEU A 128 9.25 -7.47 -17.03
C LEU A 128 9.16 -8.84 -17.69
N PHE A 129 10.28 -9.32 -18.23
CA PHE A 129 10.44 -10.70 -18.69
C PHE A 129 11.78 -11.24 -18.20
N ARG A 130 11.79 -12.49 -17.74
CA ARG A 130 13.01 -13.22 -17.41
C ARG A 130 13.55 -13.87 -18.66
N ARG A 131 14.79 -13.54 -19.03
CA ARG A 131 15.49 -14.14 -20.16
C ARG A 131 16.17 -15.43 -19.71
N TYR A 132 16.00 -16.50 -20.48
CA TYR A 132 16.69 -17.77 -20.27
C TYR A 132 17.13 -18.39 -21.61
N TYR A 133 17.95 -19.44 -21.55
CA TYR A 133 18.39 -20.18 -22.71
C TYR A 133 17.85 -21.60 -22.68
N GLN A 134 17.32 -22.07 -23.80
CA GLN A 134 16.87 -23.44 -23.97
C GLN A 134 17.33 -23.93 -25.35
N SER A 135 18.08 -25.03 -25.38
CA SER A 135 18.66 -25.61 -26.60
C SER A 135 19.40 -24.58 -27.47
N GLY A 136 20.22 -23.74 -26.84
CA GLY A 136 21.00 -22.68 -27.50
C GLY A 136 20.20 -21.47 -27.98
N LYS A 137 18.86 -21.45 -27.82
CA LYS A 137 18.00 -20.33 -28.24
C LYS A 137 17.60 -19.45 -27.05
N LYS A 138 17.61 -18.14 -27.25
CA LYS A 138 17.09 -17.16 -26.31
C LYS A 138 15.57 -17.31 -26.19
N ARG A 139 15.07 -17.42 -24.98
CA ARG A 139 13.65 -17.47 -24.65
C ARG A 139 13.34 -16.49 -23.53
N TYR A 140 12.06 -16.14 -23.42
CA TYR A 140 11.54 -15.23 -22.42
C TYR A 140 10.36 -15.89 -21.73
N ARG A 141 10.23 -15.65 -20.43
CA ARG A 141 9.09 -16.07 -19.61
C ARG A 141 8.68 -14.93 -18.69
N ASN A 142 7.50 -15.06 -18.10
CA ASN A 142 7.08 -14.14 -17.06
C ASN A 142 8.09 -14.08 -15.90
N PRO A 143 8.16 -12.94 -15.21
CA PRO A 143 9.05 -12.77 -14.06
C PRO A 143 8.61 -13.69 -12.92
N ASP A 144 9.57 -14.06 -12.09
CA ASP A 144 9.29 -14.74 -10.82
C ASP A 144 8.89 -13.69 -9.76
N VAL A 145 8.22 -14.13 -8.70
CA VAL A 145 7.85 -13.24 -7.57
C VAL A 145 9.12 -12.63 -6.98
N GLY A 146 9.14 -11.31 -6.82
CA GLY A 146 10.30 -10.57 -6.32
C GLY A 146 11.35 -10.20 -7.37
N ASP A 147 11.19 -10.60 -8.65
CA ASP A 147 12.04 -10.07 -9.71
C ASP A 147 11.87 -8.55 -9.82
N ILE A 148 13.00 -7.85 -9.89
CA ILE A 148 13.06 -6.39 -9.98
C ILE A 148 13.84 -5.89 -11.19
N TYR A 149 13.46 -4.71 -11.66
CA TYR A 149 14.30 -3.87 -12.50
C TYR A 149 14.52 -2.54 -11.79
N ARG A 150 15.78 -2.20 -11.50
CA ARG A 150 16.13 -0.94 -10.83
C ARG A 150 16.55 0.12 -11.84
N PHE A 151 16.06 1.34 -11.68
CA PHE A 151 16.53 2.48 -12.44
C PHE A 151 17.80 3.05 -11.79
N ILE A 152 18.95 2.86 -12.43
CA ILE A 152 20.24 3.37 -11.92
C ILE A 152 20.18 4.90 -11.81
N GLY A 153 20.61 5.45 -10.68
CA GLY A 153 20.61 6.89 -10.41
C GLY A 153 19.24 7.47 -10.04
N LEU A 154 18.19 6.65 -9.98
CA LEU A 154 16.86 7.06 -9.52
C LEU A 154 16.46 6.24 -8.28
N ASP A 155 15.67 6.85 -7.43
CA ASP A 155 15.00 6.21 -6.29
C ASP A 155 13.75 5.45 -6.75
N GLU A 156 13.90 4.64 -7.80
CA GLU A 156 12.78 3.97 -8.47
C GLU A 156 13.13 2.54 -8.91
N LEU A 157 12.15 1.64 -8.82
CA LEU A 157 12.25 0.28 -9.36
C LEU A 157 10.90 -0.23 -9.86
N ILE A 158 10.95 -1.29 -10.66
CA ILE A 158 9.80 -2.10 -11.06
C ILE A 158 9.91 -3.43 -10.35
N VAL A 159 8.83 -3.92 -9.75
CA VAL A 159 8.79 -5.21 -9.02
C VAL A 159 7.60 -6.05 -9.44
N ALA A 160 7.84 -7.35 -9.65
CA ALA A 160 6.80 -8.35 -9.81
C ALA A 160 6.37 -8.90 -8.44
N THR A 161 5.13 -8.63 -8.02
CA THR A 161 4.56 -9.13 -6.74
C THR A 161 3.87 -10.49 -6.86
N TYR A 162 3.71 -10.98 -8.09
CA TYR A 162 3.11 -12.26 -8.45
C TYR A 162 3.79 -12.80 -9.71
N SER A 163 3.78 -14.11 -9.92
CA SER A 163 4.37 -14.76 -11.11
C SER A 163 3.31 -15.20 -12.11
N GLY A 164 3.75 -15.65 -13.29
CA GLY A 164 2.88 -16.31 -14.26
C GLY A 164 2.22 -17.58 -13.71
N ASP A 165 2.94 -18.36 -12.89
CA ASP A 165 2.43 -19.61 -12.31
C ASP A 165 1.20 -19.38 -11.42
N GLU A 166 1.16 -18.24 -10.70
CA GLU A 166 0.01 -17.85 -9.87
C GLU A 166 -1.25 -17.53 -10.69
N LEU A 167 -1.13 -17.39 -12.02
CA LEU A 167 -2.25 -17.21 -12.94
C LEU A 167 -2.79 -18.53 -13.52
N GLY A 168 -2.19 -19.67 -13.16
CA GLY A 168 -2.60 -21.00 -13.63
C GLY A 168 -2.54 -21.12 -15.16
N SER A 169 -3.64 -21.58 -15.79
CA SER A 169 -3.70 -21.80 -17.26
C SER A 169 -3.48 -20.55 -18.12
N TRP A 170 -3.48 -19.36 -17.51
CA TRP A 170 -3.20 -18.10 -18.17
C TRP A 170 -1.75 -17.67 -18.04
N GLY A 171 -0.94 -18.35 -17.22
CA GLY A 171 0.44 -17.96 -16.89
C GLY A 171 1.36 -17.75 -18.08
N ASP A 172 1.19 -18.53 -19.15
CA ASP A 172 1.95 -18.36 -20.40
C ASP A 172 1.22 -17.52 -21.46
N LYS A 173 -0.05 -17.18 -21.23
CA LYS A 173 -0.92 -16.48 -22.19
C LYS A 173 -0.99 -14.98 -21.94
N VAL A 174 -0.68 -14.53 -20.72
CA VAL A 174 -0.72 -13.12 -20.35
C VAL A 174 0.56 -12.70 -19.63
N SER A 175 0.94 -11.45 -19.81
CA SER A 175 2.09 -10.90 -19.09
C SER A 175 1.73 -10.51 -17.67
N VAL A 176 2.64 -10.78 -16.73
CA VAL A 176 2.59 -10.20 -15.39
C VAL A 176 2.66 -8.68 -15.50
N ARG A 177 1.80 -7.99 -14.76
CA ARG A 177 1.78 -6.54 -14.66
C ARG A 177 2.53 -6.13 -13.39
N PRO A 178 3.80 -5.72 -13.47
CA PRO A 178 4.56 -5.36 -12.29
C PRO A 178 4.10 -4.01 -11.71
N LEU A 179 4.51 -3.69 -10.49
CA LEU A 179 4.34 -2.38 -9.88
C LEU A 179 5.58 -1.53 -10.12
N ARG A 180 5.42 -0.22 -10.31
CA ARG A 180 6.54 0.73 -10.21
C ARG A 180 6.51 1.36 -8.82
N LEU A 181 7.64 1.28 -8.12
CA LEU A 181 7.82 1.87 -6.80
C LEU A 181 8.77 3.06 -6.91
N ARG A 182 8.43 4.17 -6.26
CA ARG A 182 9.26 5.39 -6.24
C ARG A 182 9.37 5.89 -4.82
N LYS A 183 10.57 5.88 -4.25
CA LYS A 183 10.83 6.49 -2.95
C LYS A 183 10.80 8.01 -3.11
N ARG A 184 10.03 8.68 -2.26
CA ARG A 184 9.87 10.15 -2.28
C ARG A 184 10.49 10.82 -1.08
N TYR A 185 10.54 10.12 0.06
CA TYR A 185 11.03 10.66 1.32
C TYR A 185 11.40 9.55 2.30
N GLY A 186 12.21 9.87 3.30
CA GLY A 186 12.57 8.99 4.41
C GLY A 186 13.97 8.37 4.31
N GLY A 187 14.44 7.85 5.44
CA GLY A 187 15.77 7.24 5.55
C GLY A 187 15.84 5.80 5.06
N GLU A 188 14.72 5.08 5.02
CA GLU A 188 14.69 3.64 4.69
C GLU A 188 15.07 3.38 3.23
N SER A 189 15.78 2.29 2.97
CA SER A 189 16.24 1.98 1.62
C SER A 189 15.05 1.59 0.71
N LEU A 190 15.17 1.87 -0.59
CA LEU A 190 14.12 1.51 -1.56
C LEU A 190 13.93 -0.02 -1.64
N GLU A 191 15.00 -0.79 -1.45
CA GLU A 191 14.99 -2.26 -1.45
C GLU A 191 14.19 -2.79 -0.27
N ILE A 192 14.43 -2.25 0.93
CA ILE A 192 13.69 -2.63 2.13
C ILE A 192 12.20 -2.31 1.94
N MET A 193 11.87 -1.11 1.45
CA MET A 193 10.49 -0.73 1.15
C MET A 193 9.86 -1.62 0.07
N ALA A 194 10.62 -2.05 -0.95
CA ALA A 194 10.12 -2.98 -1.96
C ALA A 194 9.85 -4.38 -1.41
N GLN A 195 10.70 -4.87 -0.51
CA GLN A 195 10.46 -6.12 0.21
C GLN A 195 9.21 -6.03 1.10
N GLN A 196 9.03 -4.90 1.81
CA GLN A 196 7.81 -4.64 2.58
C GLN A 196 6.57 -4.69 1.67
N VAL A 197 6.59 -4.03 0.50
CA VAL A 197 5.49 -4.10 -0.49
C VAL A 197 5.20 -5.54 -0.92
N LEU A 198 6.24 -6.32 -1.21
CA LEU A 198 6.09 -7.72 -1.61
C LEU A 198 5.44 -8.55 -0.50
N LEU A 199 5.92 -8.43 0.74
CA LEU A 199 5.37 -9.17 1.88
C LEU A 199 3.92 -8.76 2.16
N LEU A 200 3.64 -7.46 2.15
CA LEU A 200 2.29 -6.92 2.33
C LEU A 200 1.34 -7.32 1.21
N SER A 201 1.81 -7.71 0.01
CA SER A 201 0.92 -8.25 -1.04
C SER A 201 0.54 -9.71 -0.78
N ARG A 202 1.21 -10.42 0.14
CA ARG A 202 0.91 -11.83 0.47
C ARG A 202 -0.14 -12.01 1.57
N ILE A 203 -0.37 -11.01 2.42
CA ILE A 203 -1.19 -11.15 3.63
C ILE A 203 -2.64 -10.67 3.49
N HIS A 204 -3.31 -11.11 2.44
CA HIS A 204 -4.68 -10.67 2.17
C HIS A 204 -5.74 -11.55 2.86
N GLY A 205 -6.57 -10.91 3.68
CA GLY A 205 -7.60 -11.59 4.47
C GLY A 205 -8.76 -12.20 3.68
N ALA A 206 -8.93 -11.96 2.37
CA ALA A 206 -10.06 -12.55 1.62
C ALA A 206 -9.69 -13.77 0.75
N SER A 207 -8.40 -14.09 0.59
CA SER A 207 -7.98 -15.20 -0.26
C SER A 207 -6.64 -15.79 0.18
N LEU A 208 -6.64 -17.08 0.52
CA LEU A 208 -5.46 -17.87 0.85
C LEU A 208 -4.73 -18.45 -0.38
N TYR A 209 -5.45 -18.60 -1.49
CA TYR A 209 -4.95 -19.30 -2.69
C TYR A 209 -4.47 -18.36 -3.79
N ARG A 210 -4.94 -17.11 -3.75
CA ARG A 210 -4.55 -16.05 -4.70
C ARG A 210 -4.31 -14.76 -3.95
N HIS A 211 -3.07 -14.30 -4.00
CA HIS A 211 -2.67 -13.06 -3.35
C HIS A 211 -2.99 -11.88 -4.28
N PRO A 212 -3.41 -10.73 -3.74
CA PRO A 212 -3.58 -9.53 -4.54
C PRO A 212 -2.23 -9.09 -5.10
N ARG A 213 -2.27 -8.50 -6.29
CA ARG A 213 -1.12 -7.83 -6.89
C ARG A 213 -0.60 -6.68 -6.03
N LEU A 214 -1.50 -5.97 -5.35
CA LEU A 214 -1.19 -4.78 -4.55
C LEU A 214 -0.90 -5.17 -3.11
N PRO A 215 0.00 -4.46 -2.40
CA PRO A 215 0.12 -4.61 -0.95
C PRO A 215 -1.21 -4.28 -0.27
N VAL A 216 -1.52 -4.96 0.85
CA VAL A 216 -2.80 -4.75 1.57
C VAL A 216 -3.11 -3.27 1.84
N THR A 217 -2.07 -2.46 2.07
CA THR A 217 -2.19 -1.00 2.24
C THR A 217 -2.92 -0.31 1.09
N THR A 218 -2.54 -0.58 -0.17
CA THR A 218 -3.16 0.06 -1.34
C THR A 218 -4.29 -0.79 -1.91
N HIS A 219 -4.29 -2.11 -1.68
CA HIS A 219 -5.40 -2.98 -2.05
C HIS A 219 -6.68 -2.61 -1.31
N HIS A 220 -6.60 -2.41 0.01
CA HIS A 220 -7.76 -2.02 0.83
C HIS A 220 -8.28 -0.64 0.40
N ALA A 221 -7.36 0.28 0.11
CA ALA A 221 -7.71 1.60 -0.37
C ALA A 221 -8.45 1.57 -1.72
N ASP A 222 -7.93 0.81 -2.70
CA ASP A 222 -8.56 0.61 -4.01
C ASP A 222 -9.97 -0.04 -3.91
N ARG A 223 -10.13 -1.06 -3.05
CA ARG A 223 -11.43 -1.70 -2.79
C ARG A 223 -12.41 -0.72 -2.14
N PHE A 224 -11.95 0.06 -1.17
CA PHE A 224 -12.77 1.06 -0.50
C PHE A 224 -13.21 2.18 -1.45
N ALA A 225 -12.30 2.67 -2.30
CA ALA A 225 -12.61 3.66 -3.34
C ALA A 225 -13.66 3.13 -4.33
N THR A 226 -13.62 1.83 -4.65
CA THR A 226 -14.64 1.16 -5.48
C THR A 226 -15.99 1.11 -4.76
N LEU A 227 -16.04 0.68 -3.49
CA LEU A 227 -17.27 0.64 -2.69
C LEU A 227 -17.92 2.03 -2.55
N ARG A 228 -17.09 3.07 -2.44
CA ARG A 228 -17.50 4.47 -2.34
C ARG A 228 -18.28 4.98 -3.57
N GLN A 229 -18.11 4.36 -4.73
CA GLN A 229 -18.88 4.68 -5.93
C GLN A 229 -20.34 4.20 -5.83
N THR A 230 -20.60 3.18 -4.99
CA THR A 230 -21.92 2.54 -4.85
C THR A 230 -22.59 2.81 -3.49
N CYS A 231 -21.86 3.32 -2.49
CA CYS A 231 -22.37 3.55 -1.14
C CYS A 231 -22.21 5.01 -0.67
N SER A 232 -23.18 5.49 0.12
CA SER A 232 -23.14 6.84 0.72
C SER A 232 -22.13 6.92 1.87
N LEU A 233 -21.62 8.13 2.14
CA LEU A 233 -20.71 8.38 3.28
C LEU A 233 -21.36 8.06 4.63
N GLU A 234 -22.66 8.33 4.73
CA GLU A 234 -23.44 8.06 5.94
C GLU A 234 -23.45 6.56 6.26
N ALA A 235 -23.69 5.70 5.27
CA ALA A 235 -23.63 4.25 5.46
C ALA A 235 -22.25 3.78 5.95
N LEU A 236 -21.18 4.40 5.44
CA LEU A 236 -19.81 4.10 5.87
C LEU A 236 -19.51 4.58 7.30
N SER A 237 -20.16 5.65 7.78
CA SER A 237 -19.93 6.17 9.13
C SER A 237 -20.42 5.25 10.26
N TYR A 238 -21.37 4.36 9.96
CA TYR A 238 -21.87 3.35 10.92
C TYR A 238 -21.03 2.09 10.95
N MET A 239 -20.01 1.96 10.08
CA MET A 239 -19.18 0.77 10.00
C MET A 239 -18.07 0.82 11.05
N ASP A 240 -17.83 -0.31 11.70
CA ASP A 240 -16.63 -0.49 12.52
C ASP A 240 -15.39 -0.37 11.62
N ARG A 241 -14.48 0.53 12.01
CA ARG A 241 -13.27 0.86 11.24
C ARG A 241 -12.25 -0.27 11.27
N ALA A 242 -12.28 -1.13 12.29
CA ALA A 242 -11.45 -2.32 12.36
C ALA A 242 -11.91 -3.41 11.38
N CYS A 243 -13.16 -3.34 10.90
CA CYS A 243 -13.77 -4.33 10.03
C CYS A 243 -13.65 -3.94 8.54
N PRO A 244 -12.84 -4.65 7.72
CA PRO A 244 -12.71 -4.39 6.29
C PRO A 244 -13.91 -4.93 5.49
N VAL A 245 -15.09 -4.34 5.70
CA VAL A 245 -16.35 -4.77 5.08
C VAL A 245 -16.41 -4.62 3.56
N TYR A 246 -15.49 -3.82 3.01
CA TYR A 246 -15.26 -3.56 1.58
C TYR A 246 -14.46 -4.66 0.85
N LEU A 247 -13.90 -5.63 1.58
CA LEU A 247 -13.33 -6.85 0.98
C LEU A 247 -14.40 -7.81 0.50
#